data_AF-A0A948PN14-F1
#
_entry.id   AF-A0A948PN14-F1
#
_cell.length_a   1.000
_cell.length_b   1.000
_cell.length_c   1.000
_cell.angle_alpha   90.00
_cell.angle_beta   90.00
_cell.angle_gamma   90.00
#
_symmetry.space_group_name_H-M   'P 1'
#
loop_
_entity.id
_entity.type
_entity.pdbx_description
1 polymer ?
#
loop_
_entity_poly.entity_id
_entity_poly.type
_entity_poly.pdbx_seq_one_letter_code
_entity_poly.pdbx_strand_id
1 'polypeptide(L)'
;MAKKEEAKPKKDKSKPKKTRKVFDHLFGVDFLEKIIKWAKGLLNEKVLHFSIDWTTKIGHYALIASAFLGILFALLVAIRLNSFFAFLYGVAWVVLVFVIQFTAHRFVTAGDTLIKNNPSTLSSIAFLDSLGFLSLIGAVIVLVTGIVRAVQGGGFWFFLMGAASFVLLVLFALIAFNPATINKSVGKKTSAGQEAIGIVVFFLKGIMRLVPILFGVGITVGLILLVIDFTGVFGSESQLTAAWNNAPKTAGTITLFGLLPFLSYIAFVIYYLAIDIIRAILALPGKLDELIKK
;
A
#
# COMPACT_ATOMS: atom_id res chain seq x y z
N MET A 1 -80.22 -30.21 -35.11
CA MET A 1 -79.50 -29.01 -35.59
C MET A 1 -79.72 -27.90 -34.59
N ALA A 2 -78.73 -27.61 -33.73
CA ALA A 2 -78.84 -26.59 -32.68
C ALA A 2 -77.50 -25.89 -32.45
N LYS A 3 -77.58 -24.55 -32.33
CA LYS A 3 -76.54 -23.54 -32.10
C LYS A 3 -75.54 -23.90 -30.98
N LYS A 4 -74.31 -23.36 -31.07
CA LYS A 4 -73.65 -22.76 -29.90
C LYS A 4 -72.67 -21.66 -30.29
N GLU A 5 -72.80 -20.57 -29.54
CA GLU A 5 -72.19 -19.26 -29.66
C GLU A 5 -70.66 -19.25 -29.46
N GLU A 6 -70.03 -18.30 -30.16
CA GLU A 6 -68.64 -17.89 -29.97
C GLU A 6 -68.42 -17.27 -28.58
N ALA A 7 -67.51 -17.86 -27.79
CA ALA A 7 -67.02 -17.27 -26.55
C ALA A 7 -65.66 -16.58 -26.78
N LYS A 8 -65.64 -15.24 -26.70
CA LYS A 8 -64.42 -14.42 -26.69
C LYS A 8 -63.57 -14.70 -25.43
N PRO A 9 -62.23 -14.83 -25.54
CA PRO A 9 -61.38 -14.89 -24.35
C PRO A 9 -61.25 -13.51 -23.69
N LYS A 10 -61.56 -13.45 -22.39
CA LYS A 10 -61.42 -12.27 -21.53
C LYS A 10 -59.94 -11.89 -21.40
N LYS A 11 -59.59 -10.65 -21.75
CA LYS A 11 -58.31 -10.01 -21.39
C LYS A 11 -58.25 -9.85 -19.86
N ASP A 12 -57.44 -10.67 -19.21
CA ASP A 12 -57.09 -10.51 -17.80
C ASP A 12 -56.18 -9.28 -17.66
N LYS A 13 -56.74 -8.18 -17.14
CA LYS A 13 -56.00 -6.98 -16.75
C LYS A 13 -55.51 -7.17 -15.31
N SER A 14 -54.50 -8.00 -15.11
CA SER A 14 -53.76 -8.03 -13.85
C SER A 14 -52.90 -6.78 -13.75
N LYS A 15 -53.44 -5.76 -13.07
CA LYS A 15 -52.68 -4.56 -12.68
C LYS A 15 -51.42 -4.99 -11.93
N PRO A 16 -50.23 -4.41 -12.21
CA PRO A 16 -49.04 -4.71 -11.42
C PRO A 16 -49.31 -4.28 -9.98
N LYS A 17 -49.35 -5.25 -9.05
CA LYS A 17 -49.34 -4.97 -7.62
C LYS A 17 -48.07 -4.15 -7.35
N LYS A 18 -48.25 -2.84 -7.09
CA LYS A 18 -47.23 -2.02 -6.44
C LYS A 18 -46.94 -2.68 -5.11
N THR A 19 -45.89 -3.50 -5.06
CA THR A 19 -45.26 -3.92 -3.82
C THR A 19 -44.93 -2.65 -3.06
N ARG A 20 -45.67 -2.40 -1.98
CA ARG A 20 -45.30 -1.41 -0.97
C ARG A 20 -43.87 -1.75 -0.59
N LYS A 21 -42.93 -0.85 -0.91
CA LYS A 21 -41.59 -0.88 -0.32
C LYS A 21 -41.78 -0.79 1.18
N VAL A 22 -41.80 -1.95 1.83
CA VAL A 22 -41.50 -2.06 3.26
C VAL A 22 -40.19 -1.32 3.42
N PHE A 23 -40.11 -0.39 4.38
CA PHE A 23 -38.87 0.31 4.68
C PHE A 23 -37.78 -0.75 4.87
N ASP A 24 -36.91 -0.89 3.87
CA ASP A 24 -35.82 -1.84 3.92
C ASP A 24 -34.92 -1.36 5.04
N HIS A 25 -34.88 -2.15 6.12
CA HIS A 25 -33.98 -1.98 7.26
C HIS A 25 -32.49 -1.99 6.84
N LEU A 26 -32.22 -2.22 5.56
CA LEU A 26 -30.93 -2.24 4.89
C LEU A 26 -30.67 -1.02 3.98
N PHE A 27 -31.47 0.05 4.04
CA PHE A 27 -31.22 1.28 3.26
C PHE A 27 -29.77 1.80 3.40
N GLY A 28 -29.20 1.68 4.60
CA GLY A 28 -27.80 2.01 4.86
C GLY A 28 -26.83 1.13 4.05
N VAL A 29 -27.08 -0.18 3.97
CA VAL A 29 -26.27 -1.12 3.20
C VAL A 29 -26.34 -0.81 1.71
N ASP A 30 -27.53 -0.56 1.16
CA ASP A 30 -27.70 -0.18 -0.25
C ASP A 30 -26.93 1.09 -0.62
N PHE A 31 -26.87 2.06 0.31
CA PHE A 31 -26.09 3.28 0.13
C PHE A 31 -24.59 3.00 0.16
N LEU A 32 -24.13 2.17 1.10
CA LEU A 32 -22.72 1.77 1.18
C LEU A 32 -22.28 0.97 -0.05
N GLU A 33 -23.13 0.08 -0.57
CA GLU A 33 -22.86 -0.66 -1.81
C GLU A 33 -22.67 0.26 -3.02
N LYS A 34 -23.47 1.34 -3.11
CA LYS A 34 -23.29 2.37 -4.15
C LYS A 34 -21.96 3.07 -4.02
N ILE A 35 -21.54 3.41 -2.79
CA ILE A 35 -20.22 4.02 -2.52
C ILE A 35 -19.11 3.06 -2.92
N ILE A 36 -19.18 1.79 -2.54
CA ILE A 36 -18.18 0.77 -2.91
C ILE A 36 -18.10 0.64 -4.42
N LYS A 37 -19.24 0.56 -5.13
CA LYS A 37 -19.26 0.46 -6.59
C LYS A 37 -18.65 1.68 -7.26
N TRP A 38 -18.95 2.87 -6.76
CA TRP A 38 -18.32 4.11 -7.23
C TRP A 38 -16.81 4.12 -6.98
N ALA A 39 -16.38 3.74 -5.78
CA ALA A 39 -14.96 3.67 -5.41
C ALA A 39 -14.19 2.66 -6.28
N LYS A 40 -14.76 1.49 -6.57
CA LYS A 40 -14.20 0.50 -7.50
C LYS A 40 -14.00 1.06 -8.91
N GLY A 41 -14.89 1.94 -9.36
CA GLY A 41 -14.75 2.62 -10.66
C GLY A 41 -13.57 3.60 -10.72
N LEU A 42 -13.30 4.29 -9.61
CA LEU A 42 -12.18 5.22 -9.49
C LEU A 42 -10.85 4.51 -9.25
N LEU A 43 -10.84 3.51 -8.39
CA LEU A 43 -9.67 2.76 -7.96
C LEU A 43 -9.45 1.55 -8.86
N ASN A 44 -8.97 1.80 -10.07
CA ASN A 44 -8.66 0.76 -11.04
C ASN A 44 -7.15 0.45 -11.08
N GLU A 45 -6.79 -0.67 -11.71
CA GLU A 45 -5.42 -1.15 -11.80
C GLU A 45 -4.46 -0.15 -12.48
N LYS A 46 -4.96 0.66 -13.43
CA LYS A 46 -4.15 1.66 -14.14
C LYS A 46 -3.60 2.71 -13.18
N VAL A 47 -4.40 3.13 -12.19
CA VAL A 47 -3.96 4.08 -11.16
C VAL A 47 -2.81 3.48 -10.36
N LEU A 48 -2.92 2.22 -9.93
CA LEU A 48 -1.85 1.56 -9.18
C LEU A 48 -0.56 1.43 -9.99
N HIS A 49 -0.65 0.97 -11.24
CA HIS A 49 0.51 0.85 -12.12
C HIS A 49 1.19 2.21 -12.37
N PHE A 50 0.39 3.23 -12.68
CA PHE A 50 0.88 4.60 -12.85
C PHE A 50 1.60 5.09 -11.58
N SER A 51 0.98 4.89 -10.39
CA SER A 51 1.58 5.28 -9.13
C SER A 51 2.92 4.56 -8.87
N ILE A 52 2.99 3.24 -9.08
CA ILE A 52 4.22 2.46 -8.91
C ILE A 52 5.34 2.96 -9.83
N ASP A 53 5.04 3.12 -11.12
CA ASP A 53 6.03 3.51 -12.13
C ASP A 53 6.60 4.91 -11.85
N TRP A 54 5.72 5.87 -11.55
CA TRP A 54 6.12 7.25 -11.27
C TRP A 54 6.88 7.38 -9.95
N THR A 55 6.37 6.77 -8.88
CA THR A 55 7.02 6.87 -7.56
C THR A 55 8.38 6.19 -7.56
N THR A 56 8.55 5.08 -8.28
CA THR A 56 9.85 4.41 -8.41
C THR A 56 10.86 5.29 -9.13
N LYS A 57 10.47 5.93 -10.25
CA LYS A 57 11.32 6.88 -10.97
C LYS A 57 11.70 8.07 -10.09
N ILE A 58 10.71 8.69 -9.46
CA ILE A 58 10.91 9.84 -8.56
C ILE A 58 11.84 9.44 -7.41
N GLY A 59 11.66 8.27 -6.80
CA GLY A 59 12.50 7.76 -5.72
C GLY A 59 13.96 7.65 -6.14
N HIS A 60 14.25 7.14 -7.34
CA HIS A 60 15.61 7.06 -7.86
C HIS A 60 16.24 8.42 -8.20
N TYR A 61 15.45 9.37 -8.68
CA TYR A 61 15.94 10.74 -8.87
C TYR A 61 16.18 11.44 -7.52
N ALA A 62 15.31 11.21 -6.55
CA ALA A 62 15.39 11.81 -5.21
C ALA A 62 16.56 11.27 -4.38
N LEU A 63 16.78 9.94 -4.36
CA LEU A 63 18.05 9.35 -4.78
C LEU A 63 19.29 10.25 -4.89
N ILE A 64 19.62 10.48 -6.15
CA ILE A 64 20.75 11.24 -6.65
C ILE A 64 20.74 12.66 -6.08
N ALA A 65 19.57 13.31 -6.02
CA ALA A 65 19.43 14.64 -5.46
C ALA A 65 19.85 14.68 -3.98
N SER A 66 19.51 13.66 -3.20
CA SER A 66 19.90 13.55 -1.78
C SER A 66 21.39 13.29 -1.58
N ALA A 67 22.05 12.57 -2.50
CA ALA A 67 23.49 12.40 -2.48
C ALA A 67 24.20 13.73 -2.71
N PHE A 68 23.79 14.46 -3.76
CA PHE A 68 24.34 15.77 -4.10
C PHE A 68 24.11 16.78 -2.99
N LEU A 69 22.88 16.91 -2.50
CA LEU A 69 22.54 17.84 -1.43
C LEU A 69 23.23 17.46 -0.12
N GLY A 70 23.33 16.17 0.20
CA GLY A 70 23.98 15.69 1.42
C GLY A 70 25.48 15.99 1.46
N ILE A 71 26.20 15.86 0.34
CA ILE A 71 27.63 16.22 0.32
C ILE A 71 27.84 17.74 0.37
N LEU A 72 26.99 18.53 -0.30
CA LEU A 72 27.05 19.98 -0.17
C LEU A 72 26.76 20.43 1.26
N PHE A 73 25.74 19.85 1.90
CA PHE A 73 25.40 20.07 3.30
C PHE A 73 26.61 19.82 4.19
N ALA A 74 27.19 18.62 4.08
CA ALA A 74 28.32 18.19 4.87
C ALA A 74 29.59 19.04 4.65
N LEU A 75 29.84 19.46 3.40
CA LEU A 75 30.96 20.34 3.06
C LEU A 75 30.82 21.71 3.70
N LEU A 76 29.63 22.32 3.62
CA LEU A 76 29.39 23.63 4.24
C LEU A 76 29.50 23.56 5.77
N VAL A 77 28.97 22.49 6.38
CA VAL A 77 29.15 22.23 7.82
C VAL A 77 30.63 22.04 8.17
N ALA A 78 31.38 21.29 7.36
CA ALA A 78 32.81 21.08 7.58
C ALA A 78 33.61 22.38 7.57
N ILE A 79 33.29 23.30 6.65
CA ILE A 79 33.91 24.62 6.57
C ILE A 79 33.53 25.46 7.80
N ARG A 80 32.24 25.54 8.14
CA ARG A 80 31.76 26.39 9.24
C ARG A 80 32.23 25.91 10.61
N LEU A 81 32.27 24.60 10.83
CA LEU A 81 32.69 24.00 12.10
C LEU A 81 34.17 23.61 12.12
N ASN A 82 34.93 23.92 11.06
CA ASN A 82 36.32 23.49 10.88
C ASN A 82 36.52 21.98 11.18
N SER A 83 35.62 21.14 10.66
CA SER A 83 35.53 19.72 10.99
C SER A 83 35.74 18.83 9.78
N PHE A 84 36.91 18.20 9.70
CA PHE A 84 37.20 17.21 8.66
C PHE A 84 36.26 16.00 8.71
N PHE A 85 35.80 15.61 9.90
CA PHE A 85 34.85 14.50 10.05
C PHE A 85 33.51 14.80 9.38
N ALA A 86 33.01 16.03 9.43
CA ALA A 86 31.78 16.41 8.73
C ALA A 86 31.91 16.18 7.22
N PHE A 87 33.04 16.55 6.63
CA PHE A 87 33.32 16.28 5.22
C PHE A 87 33.36 14.77 4.91
N LEU A 88 34.04 13.97 5.74
CA LEU A 88 34.08 12.52 5.58
C LEU A 88 32.68 11.88 5.64
N TYR A 89 31.79 12.35 6.53
CA TYR A 89 30.40 11.89 6.57
C TYR A 89 29.65 12.20 5.27
N GLY A 90 29.90 13.36 4.65
CA GLY A 90 29.36 13.71 3.33
C GLY A 90 29.81 12.75 2.22
N VAL A 91 31.10 12.40 2.20
CA VAL A 91 31.65 11.42 1.24
C VAL A 91 31.05 10.04 1.48
N ALA A 92 31.00 9.58 2.74
CA ALA A 92 30.41 8.30 3.11
C ALA A 92 28.92 8.23 2.73
N TRP A 93 28.18 9.33 2.90
CA TRP A 93 26.77 9.44 2.52
C TRP A 93 26.57 9.22 1.01
N VAL A 94 27.38 9.84 0.17
CA VAL A 94 27.29 9.66 -1.30
C VAL A 94 27.49 8.20 -1.68
N VAL A 95 28.54 7.56 -1.15
CA VAL A 95 28.81 6.13 -1.41
C VAL A 95 27.63 5.27 -0.97
N LEU A 96 27.11 5.51 0.23
CA LEU A 96 25.95 4.80 0.77
C LEU A 96 24.71 4.94 -0.11
N VAL A 97 24.39 6.16 -0.56
CA VAL A 97 23.22 6.42 -1.42
C VAL A 97 23.33 5.68 -2.74
N PHE A 98 24.51 5.59 -3.37
CA PHE A 98 24.68 4.81 -4.59
C PHE A 98 24.47 3.31 -4.37
N VAL A 99 24.96 2.75 -3.25
CA VAL A 99 24.73 1.35 -2.89
C VAL A 99 23.23 1.09 -2.67
N ILE A 100 22.55 2.00 -1.97
CA ILE A 100 21.10 1.91 -1.74
C ILE A 100 20.33 2.01 -3.05
N GLN A 101 20.70 2.94 -3.93
CA GLN A 101 20.05 3.12 -5.23
C GLN A 101 20.18 1.86 -6.10
N PHE A 102 21.38 1.28 -6.16
CA PHE A 102 21.62 0.00 -6.84
C PHE A 102 20.76 -1.12 -6.26
N THR A 103 20.72 -1.22 -4.93
CA THR A 103 19.93 -2.22 -4.21
C THR A 103 18.44 -2.07 -4.50
N ALA A 104 17.89 -0.85 -4.37
CA ALA A 104 16.51 -0.55 -4.67
C ALA A 104 16.14 -0.95 -6.11
N HIS A 105 16.98 -0.59 -7.08
CA HIS A 105 16.73 -0.90 -8.49
C HIS A 105 16.64 -2.41 -8.75
N ARG A 106 17.52 -3.21 -8.13
CA ARG A 106 17.52 -4.66 -8.26
C ARG A 106 16.29 -5.31 -7.60
N PHE A 107 15.92 -4.85 -6.41
CA PHE A 107 14.89 -5.51 -5.59
C PHE A 107 13.45 -5.06 -5.90
N VAL A 108 13.22 -3.87 -6.47
CA VAL A 108 11.88 -3.46 -6.94
C VAL A 108 11.31 -4.46 -7.96
N THR A 109 12.13 -4.91 -8.91
CA THR A 109 11.71 -5.90 -9.93
C THR A 109 11.56 -7.32 -9.35
N ALA A 110 12.37 -7.66 -8.34
CA ALA A 110 12.34 -8.97 -7.69
C ALA A 110 11.02 -9.19 -6.93
N GLY A 111 10.48 -8.16 -6.26
CA GLY A 111 9.20 -8.24 -5.56
C GLY A 111 8.03 -8.57 -6.51
N ASP A 112 7.96 -7.91 -7.66
CA ASP A 112 6.93 -8.20 -8.67
C ASP A 112 7.03 -9.63 -9.20
N THR A 113 8.26 -10.13 -9.35
CA THR A 113 8.52 -11.52 -9.75
C THR A 113 8.04 -12.51 -8.68
N LEU A 114 8.28 -12.24 -7.40
CA LEU A 114 7.78 -13.06 -6.30
C LEU A 114 6.25 -13.09 -6.23
N ILE A 115 5.59 -11.94 -6.39
CA ILE A 115 4.11 -11.88 -6.43
C ILE A 115 3.56 -12.74 -7.56
N LYS A 116 4.15 -12.63 -8.76
CA LYS A 116 3.74 -13.40 -9.95
C LYS A 116 3.98 -14.90 -9.79
N ASN A 117 5.11 -15.31 -9.23
CA ASN A 117 5.47 -16.73 -9.13
C ASN A 117 4.70 -17.48 -8.02
N ASN A 118 4.01 -16.78 -7.13
CA ASN A 118 3.34 -17.38 -5.98
C ASN A 118 1.82 -17.17 -6.02
N PRO A 119 1.06 -17.79 -6.93
CA PRO A 119 -0.39 -17.62 -7.01
C PRO A 119 -1.07 -18.02 -5.69
N SER A 120 -2.16 -17.33 -5.35
CA SER A 120 -2.96 -17.65 -4.17
C SER A 120 -4.45 -17.49 -4.43
N THR A 121 -5.27 -18.10 -3.57
CA THR A 121 -6.73 -18.09 -3.71
C THR A 121 -7.39 -17.53 -2.46
N LEU A 122 -8.57 -16.92 -2.62
CA LEU A 122 -9.53 -16.65 -1.55
C LEU A 122 -10.91 -17.12 -1.99
N SER A 123 -11.74 -17.53 -1.05
CA SER A 123 -13.14 -17.86 -1.29
C SER A 123 -14.00 -16.59 -1.26
N SER A 124 -13.74 -15.68 -0.32
CA SER A 124 -14.66 -14.58 -0.01
C SER A 124 -14.32 -13.27 -0.72
N ILE A 125 -15.15 -12.89 -1.70
CA ILE A 125 -15.16 -11.52 -2.26
C ILE A 125 -15.62 -10.52 -1.19
N ALA A 126 -16.58 -10.90 -0.35
CA ALA A 126 -17.14 -10.03 0.67
C ALA A 126 -16.08 -9.55 1.69
N PHE A 127 -15.10 -10.40 2.02
CA PHE A 127 -13.97 -10.02 2.85
C PHE A 127 -13.15 -8.89 2.21
N LEU A 128 -12.81 -9.03 0.92
CA LEU A 128 -12.03 -8.03 0.18
C LEU A 128 -12.79 -6.71 0.02
N ASP A 129 -14.08 -6.78 -0.28
CA ASP A 129 -14.94 -5.60 -0.41
C ASP A 129 -15.06 -4.85 0.92
N SER A 130 -15.23 -5.58 2.02
CA SER A 130 -15.27 -4.99 3.37
C SER A 130 -13.92 -4.38 3.75
N LEU A 131 -12.81 -5.07 3.47
CA LEU A 131 -11.48 -4.58 3.78
C LEU A 131 -11.13 -3.32 2.98
N GLY A 132 -11.46 -3.29 1.69
CA GLY A 132 -11.28 -2.12 0.85
C GLY A 132 -12.10 -0.94 1.36
N PHE A 133 -13.37 -1.16 1.71
CA PHE A 133 -14.23 -0.14 2.29
C PHE A 133 -13.71 0.41 3.63
N LEU A 134 -13.33 -0.47 4.56
CA LEU A 134 -12.74 -0.07 5.84
C LEU A 134 -11.44 0.71 5.66
N SER A 135 -10.62 0.34 4.66
CA SER A 135 -9.39 1.06 4.33
C SER A 135 -9.69 2.47 3.84
N LEU A 136 -10.76 2.69 3.06
CA LEU A 136 -11.18 4.03 2.64
C LEU A 136 -11.67 4.88 3.81
N ILE A 137 -12.46 4.32 4.72
CA ILE A 137 -12.88 5.02 5.95
C ILE A 137 -11.64 5.39 6.77
N GLY A 138 -10.74 4.41 6.98
CA GLY A 138 -9.48 4.63 7.66
C GLY A 138 -8.65 5.75 7.05
N ALA A 139 -8.58 5.80 5.71
CA ALA A 139 -7.87 6.84 4.98
C ALA A 139 -8.40 8.24 5.36
N VAL A 140 -9.71 8.44 5.30
CA VAL A 140 -10.34 9.73 5.67
C VAL A 140 -10.04 10.08 7.12
N ILE A 141 -10.17 9.12 8.04
CA ILE A 141 -9.92 9.34 9.48
C ILE A 141 -8.47 9.78 9.72
N VAL A 142 -7.48 9.11 9.13
CA VAL A 142 -6.07 9.46 9.34
C VAL A 142 -5.71 10.81 8.73
N LEU A 143 -6.30 11.16 7.59
CA LEU A 143 -6.10 12.47 6.97
C LEU A 143 -6.66 13.59 7.86
N VAL A 144 -7.92 13.46 8.28
CA VAL A 144 -8.57 14.44 9.17
C VAL A 144 -7.80 14.58 10.48
N THR A 145 -7.40 13.46 11.09
CA THR A 145 -6.59 13.47 12.32
C THR A 145 -5.24 14.16 12.12
N GLY A 146 -4.58 13.91 10.99
CA GLY A 146 -3.32 14.56 10.62
C GLY A 146 -3.45 16.06 10.45
N ILE A 147 -4.51 16.53 9.78
CA ILE A 147 -4.83 17.96 9.62
C ILE A 147 -5.12 18.60 10.98
N VAL A 148 -5.98 17.99 11.80
CA VAL A 148 -6.33 18.49 13.13
C VAL A 148 -5.07 18.63 14.00
N ARG A 149 -4.20 17.62 14.03
CA ARG A 149 -2.94 17.69 14.78
C ARG A 149 -1.98 18.74 14.24
N ALA A 150 -1.91 18.91 12.92
CA ALA A 150 -1.08 19.95 12.32
C ALA A 150 -1.53 21.36 12.74
N VAL A 151 -2.85 21.59 12.79
CA VAL A 151 -3.45 22.87 13.22
C VAL A 151 -3.34 23.08 14.74
N GLN A 152 -3.43 22.01 15.54
CA GLN A 152 -3.33 22.06 17.01
C GLN A 152 -1.89 22.21 17.55
N GLY A 153 -0.94 22.66 16.73
CA GLY A 153 0.44 22.90 17.15
C GLY A 153 1.39 21.73 16.98
N GLY A 154 0.95 20.61 16.36
CA GLY A 154 1.84 19.51 16.01
C GLY A 154 2.86 19.86 14.92
N GLY A 155 2.61 20.92 14.15
CA GLY A 155 3.46 21.32 13.03
C GLY A 155 3.23 20.51 11.76
N PHE A 156 3.91 20.91 10.69
CA PHE A 156 3.68 20.42 9.32
C PHE A 156 3.94 18.91 9.15
N TRP A 157 4.77 18.31 10.01
CA TRP A 157 5.09 16.89 9.98
C TRP A 157 3.85 15.98 10.12
N PHE A 158 2.89 16.33 11.00
CA PHE A 158 1.68 15.52 11.17
C PHE A 158 0.78 15.55 9.94
N PHE A 159 0.74 16.68 9.23
CA PHE A 159 0.03 16.77 7.96
C PHE A 159 0.65 15.83 6.92
N LEU A 160 1.99 15.85 6.78
CA LEU A 160 2.70 14.96 5.85
C LEU A 160 2.45 13.48 6.17
N MET A 161 2.50 13.10 7.45
CA MET A 161 2.22 11.71 7.87
C MET A 161 0.76 11.31 7.61
N GLY A 162 -0.20 12.19 7.89
CA GLY A 162 -1.61 11.97 7.60
C GLY A 162 -1.89 11.81 6.11
N ALA A 163 -1.30 12.68 5.28
CA ALA A 163 -1.41 12.61 3.82
C ALA A 163 -0.77 11.34 3.24
N ALA A 164 0.44 10.97 3.70
CA ALA A 164 1.10 9.74 3.27
C ALA A 164 0.27 8.49 3.65
N SER A 165 -0.25 8.45 4.89
CA SER A 165 -1.09 7.35 5.37
C SER A 165 -2.43 7.25 4.61
N PHE A 166 -3.04 8.39 4.29
CA PHE A 166 -4.23 8.46 3.44
C PHE A 166 -3.98 7.82 2.08
N VAL A 167 -2.91 8.22 1.38
CA VAL A 167 -2.57 7.68 0.06
C VAL A 167 -2.33 6.16 0.14
N LEU A 168 -1.60 5.71 1.15
CA LEU A 168 -1.33 4.27 1.34
C LEU A 168 -2.61 3.46 1.57
N LEU A 169 -3.53 3.95 2.40
CA LEU A 169 -4.80 3.27 2.67
C LEU A 169 -5.73 3.27 1.45
N VAL A 170 -5.74 4.34 0.65
CA VAL A 170 -6.47 4.38 -0.63
C VAL A 170 -5.91 3.37 -1.63
N LEU A 171 -4.59 3.26 -1.73
CA LEU A 171 -3.94 2.28 -2.61
C LEU A 171 -4.09 0.85 -2.10
N PHE A 172 -4.13 0.65 -0.78
CA PHE A 172 -4.45 -0.65 -0.20
C PHE A 172 -5.91 -1.05 -0.47
N ALA A 173 -6.84 -0.10 -0.41
CA ALA A 173 -8.22 -0.32 -0.83
C ALA A 173 -8.32 -0.70 -2.32
N LEU A 174 -7.52 -0.06 -3.18
CA LEU A 174 -7.41 -0.41 -4.60
C LEU A 174 -6.98 -1.87 -4.77
N ILE A 175 -5.95 -2.33 -4.05
CA ILE A 175 -5.50 -3.73 -4.10
C ILE A 175 -6.61 -4.68 -3.61
N ALA A 176 -7.33 -4.32 -2.55
CA ALA A 176 -8.44 -5.12 -2.04
C ALA A 176 -9.57 -5.26 -3.07
N PHE A 177 -9.93 -4.17 -3.75
CA PHE A 177 -10.94 -4.19 -4.80
C PHE A 177 -10.49 -4.86 -6.10
N ASN A 178 -9.18 -4.94 -6.34
CA ASN A 178 -8.59 -5.52 -7.55
C ASN A 178 -7.56 -6.60 -7.17
N PRO A 179 -7.97 -7.74 -6.59
CA PRO A 179 -7.05 -8.77 -6.09
C PRO A 179 -6.19 -9.42 -7.19
N ALA A 180 -6.61 -9.31 -8.45
CA ALA A 180 -5.83 -9.76 -9.61
C ALA A 180 -4.45 -9.07 -9.69
N THR A 181 -4.36 -7.81 -9.22
CA THR A 181 -3.09 -7.04 -9.18
C THR A 181 -1.98 -7.68 -8.36
N ILE A 182 -2.32 -8.61 -7.46
CA ILE A 182 -1.38 -9.38 -6.64
C ILE A 182 -1.41 -10.88 -6.95
N ASN A 183 -1.81 -11.25 -8.18
CA ASN A 183 -1.92 -12.63 -8.63
C ASN A 183 -2.75 -13.50 -7.68
N LYS A 184 -3.98 -13.03 -7.43
CA LYS A 184 -4.92 -13.70 -6.55
C LYS A 184 -6.26 -13.92 -7.23
N SER A 185 -6.68 -15.19 -7.31
CA SER A 185 -7.98 -15.56 -7.85
C SER A 185 -9.00 -15.71 -6.72
N VAL A 186 -10.25 -15.31 -6.97
CA VAL A 186 -11.35 -15.44 -6.01
C VAL A 186 -12.38 -16.46 -6.50
N GLY A 187 -12.96 -17.24 -5.58
CA GLY A 187 -14.11 -18.12 -5.87
C GLY A 187 -13.83 -19.62 -5.89
N LYS A 188 -12.62 -20.07 -5.53
CA LYS A 188 -12.35 -21.49 -5.27
C LYS A 188 -12.86 -21.83 -3.88
N LYS A 189 -13.69 -22.87 -3.72
CA LYS A 189 -14.09 -23.36 -2.39
C LYS A 189 -12.84 -23.81 -1.63
N THR A 190 -12.51 -23.12 -0.54
CA THR A 190 -11.40 -23.49 0.35
C THR A 190 -11.90 -23.78 1.76
N SER A 191 -11.17 -24.60 2.51
CA SER A 191 -11.44 -24.76 3.95
C SER A 191 -11.13 -23.46 4.70
N ALA A 192 -11.66 -23.31 5.91
CA ALA A 192 -11.40 -22.14 6.75
C ALA A 192 -9.89 -21.90 7.00
N GLY A 193 -9.10 -22.97 7.18
CA GLY A 193 -7.65 -22.86 7.33
C GLY A 193 -6.95 -22.35 6.07
N GLN A 194 -7.40 -22.78 4.89
CA GLN A 194 -6.89 -22.29 3.61
C GLN A 194 -7.32 -20.84 3.32
N GLU A 195 -8.52 -20.45 3.77
CA GLU A 195 -8.98 -19.05 3.70
C GLU A 195 -8.10 -18.15 4.58
N ALA A 196 -7.78 -18.57 5.81
CA ALA A 196 -6.90 -17.83 6.71
C ALA A 196 -5.50 -17.62 6.12
N ILE A 197 -4.89 -18.66 5.55
CA ILE A 197 -3.62 -18.55 4.81
C ILE A 197 -3.78 -17.59 3.64
N GLY A 198 -4.90 -17.68 2.92
CA GLY A 198 -5.28 -16.75 1.88
C GLY A 198 -5.21 -15.31 2.39
N ILE A 199 -5.84 -14.99 3.51
CA ILE A 199 -5.86 -13.63 4.08
C ILE A 199 -4.44 -13.16 4.41
N VAL A 200 -3.62 -13.99 5.08
CA VAL A 200 -2.22 -13.62 5.40
C VAL A 200 -1.43 -13.33 4.12
N VAL A 201 -1.54 -14.19 3.10
CA VAL A 201 -0.89 -13.98 1.79
C VAL A 201 -1.40 -12.72 1.11
N PHE A 202 -2.67 -12.36 1.27
CA PHE A 202 -3.22 -11.10 0.74
C PHE A 202 -2.47 -9.90 1.31
N PHE A 203 -2.37 -9.79 2.64
CA PHE A 203 -1.69 -8.67 3.29
C PHE A 203 -0.21 -8.62 2.90
N LEU A 204 0.47 -9.76 2.91
CA LEU A 204 1.89 -9.84 2.59
C LEU A 204 2.18 -9.36 1.15
N LYS A 205 1.41 -9.86 0.17
CA LYS A 205 1.53 -9.42 -1.22
C LYS A 205 1.05 -7.98 -1.41
N GLY A 206 0.01 -7.56 -0.71
CA GLY A 206 -0.50 -6.19 -0.76
C GLY A 206 0.55 -5.18 -0.29
N ILE A 207 1.21 -5.46 0.84
CA ILE A 207 2.33 -4.66 1.33
C ILE A 207 3.46 -4.66 0.30
N MET A 208 3.89 -5.83 -0.18
CA MET A 208 4.94 -5.93 -1.19
C MET A 208 4.64 -5.12 -2.45
N ARG A 209 3.37 -5.13 -2.90
CA ARG A 209 2.92 -4.36 -4.07
C ARG A 209 2.99 -2.85 -3.85
N LEU A 210 2.90 -2.38 -2.62
CA LEU A 210 3.01 -0.97 -2.25
C LEU A 210 4.45 -0.53 -1.93
N VAL A 211 5.40 -1.45 -1.80
CA VAL A 211 6.80 -1.12 -1.48
C VAL A 211 7.43 -0.13 -2.47
N PRO A 212 7.25 -0.22 -3.79
CA PRO A 212 7.82 0.77 -4.71
C PRO A 212 7.29 2.19 -4.47
N ILE A 213 6.01 2.30 -4.05
CA ILE A 213 5.37 3.57 -3.70
C ILE A 213 5.93 4.10 -2.38
N LEU A 214 6.05 3.25 -1.36
CA LEU A 214 6.66 3.60 -0.08
C LEU A 214 8.11 4.06 -0.24
N PHE A 215 8.88 3.36 -1.09
CA PHE A 215 10.23 3.76 -1.51
C PHE A 215 10.20 5.17 -2.10
N GLY A 216 9.43 5.39 -3.18
CA GLY A 216 9.40 6.68 -3.87
C GLY A 216 8.98 7.85 -2.99
N VAL A 217 7.86 7.70 -2.27
CA VAL A 217 7.32 8.73 -1.38
C VAL A 217 8.25 8.97 -0.19
N GLY A 218 8.73 7.92 0.45
CA GLY A 218 9.59 8.02 1.64
C GLY A 218 10.92 8.72 1.35
N ILE A 219 11.58 8.39 0.24
CA ILE A 219 12.78 9.11 -0.20
C ILE A 219 12.47 10.57 -0.52
N THR A 220 11.36 10.85 -1.20
CA THR A 220 10.98 12.23 -1.56
C THR A 220 10.73 13.08 -0.31
N VAL A 221 10.03 12.54 0.69
CA VAL A 221 9.84 13.21 1.98
C VAL A 221 11.18 13.43 2.67
N GLY A 222 12.06 12.43 2.69
CA GLY A 222 13.42 12.57 3.23
C GLY A 222 14.23 13.67 2.54
N LEU A 223 14.14 13.78 1.20
CA LEU A 223 14.79 14.85 0.45
C LEU A 223 14.23 16.23 0.82
N ILE A 224 12.91 16.37 0.97
CA ILE A 224 12.28 17.63 1.39
C ILE A 224 12.78 18.03 2.78
N LEU A 225 12.85 17.09 3.72
CA LEU A 225 13.41 17.34 5.05
C LEU A 225 14.89 17.76 4.97
N LEU A 226 15.68 17.11 4.10
CA LEU A 226 17.09 17.47 3.90
C LEU A 226 17.25 18.89 3.36
N VAL A 227 16.35 19.32 2.45
CA VAL A 227 16.31 20.70 1.96
C VAL A 227 15.98 21.69 3.09
N ILE A 228 15.03 21.34 3.96
CA ILE A 228 14.68 22.17 5.13
C ILE A 228 15.90 22.30 6.05
N ASP A 229 16.54 21.18 6.41
CA ASP A 229 17.73 21.16 7.27
C ASP A 229 18.89 21.95 6.63
N PHE A 230 19.06 21.87 5.30
CA PHE A 230 20.09 22.60 4.56
C PHE A 230 19.99 24.12 4.72
N THR A 231 18.79 24.68 4.88
CA THR A 231 18.64 26.12 5.15
C THR A 231 19.28 26.55 6.47
N GLY A 232 19.29 25.67 7.49
CA GLY A 232 19.89 25.93 8.79
C GLY A 232 21.42 26.10 8.73
N VAL A 233 22.07 25.58 7.68
CA VAL A 233 23.52 25.70 7.48
C VAL A 233 23.94 27.15 7.23
N PHE A 234 23.03 28.00 6.72
CA PHE A 234 23.27 29.43 6.49
C PHE A 234 22.82 30.32 7.66
N GLY A 235 22.27 29.71 8.71
CA GLY A 235 21.70 30.40 9.86
C GLY A 235 22.70 30.76 10.95
N SER A 236 22.17 31.12 12.13
CA SER A 236 22.93 31.28 13.37
C SER A 236 23.62 29.97 13.78
N GLU A 237 24.59 30.04 14.70
CA GLU A 237 25.26 28.84 15.24
C GLU A 237 24.29 27.82 15.86
N SER A 238 23.20 28.30 16.48
CA SER A 238 22.14 27.44 16.99
C SER A 238 21.38 26.71 15.88
N GLN A 239 21.10 27.40 14.76
CA GLN A 239 20.43 26.81 13.60
C GLN A 239 21.35 25.81 12.87
N LEU A 240 22.64 26.13 12.72
CA LEU A 240 23.65 25.23 12.16
C LEU A 240 23.75 23.93 12.98
N THR A 241 23.85 24.06 14.30
CA THR A 241 23.93 22.92 15.22
C THR A 241 22.67 22.06 15.16
N ALA A 242 21.48 22.70 15.12
CA ALA A 242 20.22 21.98 14.97
C ALA A 242 20.14 21.21 13.64
N ALA A 243 20.53 21.84 12.54
CA ALA A 243 20.60 21.21 11.22
C ALA A 243 21.55 20.00 11.23
N TRP A 244 22.75 20.16 11.79
CA TRP A 244 23.73 19.08 11.90
C TRP A 244 23.21 17.90 12.73
N ASN A 245 22.48 18.17 13.81
CA ASN A 245 21.88 17.13 14.66
C ASN A 245 20.67 16.43 14.01
N ASN A 246 19.97 17.10 13.09
CA ASN A 246 18.83 16.53 12.36
C ASN A 246 19.26 15.72 11.14
N ALA A 247 20.35 16.10 10.48
CA ALA A 247 20.82 15.45 9.25
C ALA A 247 20.96 13.92 9.37
N PRO A 248 21.49 13.32 10.47
CA PRO A 248 21.52 11.87 10.64
C PRO A 248 20.13 11.21 10.68
N LYS A 249 19.11 11.89 11.24
CA LYS A 249 17.73 11.38 11.29
C LYS A 249 17.12 11.37 9.89
N THR A 250 17.35 12.44 9.13
CA THR A 250 16.92 12.56 7.74
C THR A 250 17.63 11.52 6.85
N ALA A 251 18.94 11.35 7.00
CA ALA A 251 19.74 10.31 6.35
C ALA A 251 19.26 8.90 6.70
N GLY A 252 18.91 8.64 7.96
CA GLY A 252 18.33 7.38 8.41
C GLY A 252 16.98 7.09 7.76
N THR A 253 16.14 8.12 7.60
CA THR A 253 14.84 8.00 6.90
C THR A 253 15.02 7.63 5.43
N ILE A 254 15.89 8.36 4.71
CA ILE A 254 16.24 8.05 3.31
C ILE A 254 16.83 6.64 3.21
N THR A 255 17.69 6.25 4.15
CA THR A 255 18.29 4.91 4.16
C THR A 255 17.25 3.81 4.34
N LEU A 256 16.36 3.95 5.32
CA LEU A 256 15.31 2.99 5.61
C LEU A 256 14.38 2.79 4.41
N PHE A 257 13.87 3.88 3.83
CA PHE A 257 12.96 3.80 2.68
C PHE A 257 13.68 3.33 1.42
N GLY A 258 14.96 3.68 1.25
CA GLY A 258 15.79 3.23 0.14
C GLY A 258 16.08 1.73 0.18
N LEU A 259 16.24 1.17 1.37
CA LEU A 259 16.42 -0.27 1.57
C LEU A 259 15.11 -1.06 1.62
N LEU A 260 13.96 -0.38 1.65
CA LEU A 260 12.65 -1.02 1.79
C LEU A 260 12.38 -2.12 0.72
N PRO A 261 12.71 -1.93 -0.58
CA PRO A 261 12.59 -3.01 -1.57
C PRO A 261 13.33 -4.28 -1.16
N PHE A 262 14.57 -4.15 -0.68
CA PHE A 262 15.39 -5.28 -0.23
C PHE A 262 14.85 -5.93 1.04
N LEU A 263 14.53 -5.12 2.05
CA LEU A 263 13.99 -5.60 3.33
C LEU A 263 12.65 -6.33 3.12
N SER A 264 11.79 -5.80 2.25
CA SER A 264 10.50 -6.42 1.92
C SER A 264 10.66 -7.76 1.21
N TYR A 265 11.68 -7.90 0.35
CA TYR A 265 12.00 -9.15 -0.32
C TYR A 265 12.39 -10.22 0.71
N ILE A 266 13.32 -9.90 1.62
CA ILE A 266 13.76 -10.84 2.66
C ILE A 266 12.57 -11.25 3.54
N ALA A 267 11.81 -10.26 4.02
CA ALA A 267 10.65 -10.52 4.86
C ALA A 267 9.66 -11.45 4.15
N PHE A 268 9.36 -11.20 2.89
CA PHE A 268 8.43 -12.01 2.12
C PHE A 268 8.88 -13.46 1.97
N VAL A 269 10.16 -13.70 1.65
CA VAL A 269 10.70 -15.07 1.54
C VAL A 269 10.59 -15.80 2.87
N ILE A 270 10.93 -15.16 3.99
CA ILE A 270 10.83 -15.74 5.33
C ILE A 270 9.37 -16.07 5.67
N TYR A 271 8.44 -15.14 5.41
CA TYR A 271 7.02 -15.37 5.65
C TYR A 271 6.45 -16.48 4.77
N TYR A 272 6.87 -16.56 3.51
CA TYR A 272 6.43 -17.64 2.61
C TYR A 272 6.94 -19.00 3.04
N LEU A 273 8.17 -19.10 3.58
CA LEU A 273 8.66 -20.32 4.19
C LEU A 273 7.75 -20.79 5.32
N ALA A 274 7.33 -19.88 6.20
CA ALA A 274 6.38 -20.21 7.27
C ALA A 274 5.01 -20.64 6.72
N ILE A 275 4.50 -19.95 5.70
CA ILE A 275 3.24 -20.31 5.03
C ILE A 275 3.31 -21.70 4.41
N ASP A 276 4.42 -22.05 3.78
CA ASP A 276 4.59 -23.36 3.14
C ASP A 276 4.69 -24.49 4.17
N ILE A 277 5.32 -24.25 5.32
CA ILE A 277 5.29 -25.18 6.46
C ILE A 277 3.85 -25.40 6.94
N ILE A 278 3.08 -24.33 7.14
CA ILE A 278 1.67 -24.44 7.58
C ILE A 278 0.83 -25.19 6.55
N ARG A 279 1.02 -24.90 5.25
CA ARG A 279 0.32 -25.60 4.16
C ARG A 279 0.66 -27.09 4.14
N ALA A 280 1.94 -27.44 4.33
CA ALA A 280 2.37 -28.82 4.38
C ALA A 280 1.68 -29.57 5.54
N ILE A 281 1.61 -28.97 6.73
CA ILE A 281 0.93 -29.53 7.89
C ILE A 281 -0.57 -29.74 7.60
N LEU A 282 -1.25 -28.73 7.05
CA LEU A 282 -2.68 -28.84 6.72
C LEU A 282 -2.99 -29.86 5.63
N ALA A 283 -2.02 -30.21 4.79
CA ALA A 283 -2.17 -31.21 3.74
C ALA A 283 -1.94 -32.66 4.22
N LEU A 284 -1.34 -32.86 5.41
CA LEU A 284 -1.02 -34.19 5.93
C LEU A 284 -2.24 -35.11 6.08
N PRO A 285 -3.36 -34.69 6.70
CA PRO A 285 -4.51 -35.58 6.90
C PRO A 285 -5.04 -36.16 5.59
N GLY A 286 -5.21 -35.31 4.57
CA GLY A 286 -5.70 -35.75 3.26
C GLY A 286 -4.75 -36.73 2.56
N LYS A 287 -3.43 -36.54 2.71
CA LYS A 287 -2.44 -37.48 2.15
C LYS A 287 -2.41 -38.82 2.88
N LEU A 288 -2.62 -38.82 4.20
CA LEU A 288 -2.71 -40.05 4.99
C LEU A 288 -3.97 -40.85 4.63
N ASP A 289 -5.10 -40.17 4.44
CA ASP A 289 -6.35 -40.80 4.00
C ASP A 289 -6.23 -41.48 2.63
N GLU A 290 -5.45 -40.91 1.71
CA GLU A 290 -5.17 -41.51 0.40
C GLU A 290 -4.28 -42.76 0.49
N LEU A 291 -3.35 -42.80 1.45
CA LEU A 291 -2.50 -43.97 1.68
C LEU A 291 -3.28 -45.13 2.31
N ILE A 292 -4.22 -44.84 3.21
CA ILE A 292 -5.07 -45.86 3.86
C ILE A 292 -6.05 -46.50 2.85
N LYS A 293 -6.42 -45.79 1.80
CA LYS A 293 -7.34 -46.28 0.75
C LYS A 293 -6.67 -47.15 -0.33
N LYS A 294 -5.34 -47.28 -0.32
CA LYS A 294 -4.58 -48.16 -1.23
C LYS A 294 -4.25 -49.47 -0.53
#